data_AF-A0A3D3EXZ2-F1
#
_entry.id   AF-A0A3D3EXZ2-F1
#
_cell.length_a   1.000
_cell.length_b   1.000
_cell.length_c   1.000
_cell.angle_alpha   90.00
_cell.angle_beta   90.00
_cell.angle_gamma   90.00
#
_symmetry.space_group_name_H-M   'P 1'
#
loop_
_entity.id
_entity.type
_entity.pdbx_description
1 polymer ?
#
loop_
_entity_poly.entity_id
_entity_poly.type
_entity_poly.pdbx_seq_one_letter_code
_entity_poly.pdbx_strand_id
1 'polypeptide(L)'
;MRTVILSVLFVFPLLLWAQGLQPTIPGDPAPDEVYEDSEGMNYGLGGAVGAVTMNGSTYSQVRLRPEIGIGKFGFGLDIDLLFDADGNIRKEDWEDWRDYVNKIFYVRYGQKQDPFYFKAGCIPSYTLGHGLIFDHYSNMLRYPDVKNVGAYVGVNSPISGIGFEAFTHNIHRNEILAARVHGNPLQYSYIPFLENF
;
A
#
# COMPACT_ATOMS: atom_id res chain seq x y z
N MET A 1 27.04 -3.42 -14.35
CA MET A 1 26.23 -2.17 -14.25
C MET A 1 25.58 -1.76 -15.57
N ARG A 2 26.29 -1.71 -16.71
CA ARG A 2 25.71 -1.37 -18.03
C ARG A 2 24.51 -2.23 -18.48
N THR A 3 24.54 -3.54 -18.23
CA THR A 3 23.46 -4.47 -18.61
C THR A 3 22.18 -4.26 -17.80
N VAL A 4 22.29 -4.05 -16.48
CA VAL A 4 21.12 -3.76 -15.62
C VAL A 4 20.46 -2.43 -16.00
N ILE A 5 21.26 -1.42 -16.33
CA ILE A 5 20.75 -0.11 -16.78
C ILE A 5 19.96 -0.24 -18.09
N LEU A 6 20.45 -1.04 -19.05
CA LEU A 6 19.77 -1.32 -20.32
C LEU A 6 18.45 -2.09 -20.12
N SER A 7 18.43 -3.07 -19.20
CA SER A 7 17.21 -3.81 -18.86
C SER A 7 16.15 -2.90 -18.25
N VAL A 8 16.53 -2.02 -17.31
CA VAL A 8 15.63 -1.05 -16.68
C VAL A 8 15.06 -0.07 -17.72
N LEU A 9 15.88 0.37 -18.68
CA LEU A 9 15.48 1.29 -19.75
C LEU A 9 14.46 0.71 -20.73
N PHE A 10 14.42 -0.62 -20.91
CA PHE A 10 13.41 -1.29 -21.74
C PHE A 10 12.15 -1.69 -20.96
N VAL A 11 12.32 -2.16 -19.72
CA VAL A 11 11.21 -2.63 -18.88
C VAL A 11 10.36 -1.47 -18.36
N PHE A 12 10.97 -0.35 -18.01
CA PHE A 12 10.25 0.82 -17.47
C PHE A 12 9.25 1.46 -18.48
N PRO A 13 9.61 1.75 -19.75
CA PRO A 13 8.63 2.26 -20.71
C PRO A 13 7.55 1.24 -21.08
N LEU A 14 7.87 -0.06 -21.10
CA LEU A 14 6.87 -1.13 -21.26
C LEU A 14 5.90 -1.17 -20.08
N LEU A 15 6.40 -1.01 -18.85
CA LEU A 15 5.55 -0.91 -17.66
C LEU A 15 4.65 0.32 -17.74
N LEU A 16 5.19 1.50 -18.07
CA LEU A 16 4.41 2.72 -18.23
C LEU A 16 3.34 2.62 -19.32
N TRP A 17 3.65 1.96 -20.44
CA TRP A 17 2.66 1.72 -21.50
C TRP A 17 1.59 0.71 -21.05
N ALA A 18 2.01 -0.36 -20.36
CA ALA A 18 1.11 -1.35 -19.81
C ALA A 18 0.20 -0.77 -18.72
N GLN A 19 0.58 0.31 -18.01
CA GLN A 19 -0.25 0.93 -16.96
C GLN A 19 -1.63 1.36 -17.47
N GLY A 20 -1.84 1.55 -18.78
CA GLY A 20 -3.18 1.79 -19.34
C GLY A 20 -4.03 0.53 -19.55
N LEU A 21 -3.49 -0.66 -19.28
CA LEU A 21 -4.17 -1.94 -19.40
C LEU A 21 -4.61 -2.40 -18.02
N GLN A 22 -5.84 -2.91 -17.92
CA GLN A 22 -6.36 -3.57 -16.73
C GLN A 22 -6.27 -5.10 -16.93
N PRO A 23 -5.16 -5.75 -16.53
CA PRO A 23 -5.03 -7.20 -16.59
C PRO A 23 -6.01 -7.89 -15.64
N THR A 24 -6.57 -9.02 -16.08
CA THR A 24 -7.37 -9.88 -15.20
C THR A 24 -6.43 -10.72 -14.32
N ILE A 25 -6.56 -10.59 -13.01
CA ILE A 25 -5.75 -11.31 -12.03
C ILE A 25 -6.57 -12.48 -11.49
N PRO A 26 -6.09 -13.73 -11.59
CA PRO A 26 -6.78 -14.87 -11.01
C PRO A 26 -7.02 -14.68 -9.50
N GLY A 27 -8.30 -14.69 -9.11
CA GLY A 27 -8.72 -14.56 -7.72
C GLY A 27 -8.97 -13.14 -7.22
N ASP A 28 -8.83 -12.13 -8.08
CA ASP A 28 -9.32 -10.77 -7.81
C ASP A 28 -10.78 -10.67 -8.33
N PRO A 29 -11.68 -9.91 -7.68
CA PRO A 29 -13.04 -9.71 -8.17
C PRO A 29 -13.02 -9.09 -9.57
N ALA A 30 -14.07 -9.35 -10.36
CA ALA A 30 -14.20 -8.81 -11.70
C ALA A 30 -14.08 -7.27 -11.69
N PRO A 31 -13.54 -6.64 -12.76
CA PRO A 31 -13.35 -5.18 -12.82
C PRO A 31 -14.60 -4.38 -12.44
N ASP A 32 -15.77 -4.94 -12.74
CA ASP A 32 -17.10 -4.35 -12.55
C ASP A 32 -17.51 -4.19 -11.06
N GLU A 33 -16.83 -4.87 -10.13
CA GLU A 33 -17.13 -4.84 -8.69
C GLU A 33 -16.25 -3.89 -7.87
N VAL A 34 -15.19 -3.32 -8.46
CA VAL A 34 -14.28 -2.40 -7.78
C VAL A 34 -14.55 -0.99 -8.29
N TYR A 35 -15.01 -0.10 -7.39
CA TYR A 35 -15.24 1.31 -7.69
C TYR A 35 -14.06 1.88 -8.49
N GLU A 36 -14.33 2.38 -9.70
CA GLU A 36 -13.40 3.21 -10.47
C GLU A 36 -12.89 4.32 -9.52
N ASP A 37 -11.67 4.15 -8.99
CA ASP A 37 -10.99 5.21 -8.27
C ASP A 37 -10.65 6.23 -9.35
N SER A 38 -11.58 7.17 -9.55
CA SER A 38 -11.57 8.11 -10.67
C SER A 38 -10.17 8.70 -10.82
N GLU A 39 -9.69 8.88 -12.07
CA GLU A 39 -8.39 9.51 -12.39
C GLU A 39 -8.31 11.00 -11.97
N GLY A 40 -9.05 11.40 -10.94
CA GLY A 40 -9.00 12.68 -10.25
C GLY A 40 -8.24 12.60 -8.93
N MET A 41 -8.24 13.73 -8.23
CA MET A 41 -7.64 13.84 -6.92
C MET A 41 -8.63 13.34 -5.86
N ASN A 42 -8.37 12.17 -5.27
CA ASN A 42 -9.24 11.56 -4.27
C ASN A 42 -8.78 11.93 -2.86
N TYR A 43 -9.69 12.43 -2.02
CA TYR A 43 -9.40 12.85 -0.66
C TYR A 43 -10.13 11.98 0.37
N GLY A 44 -9.37 11.42 1.31
CA GLY A 44 -9.89 10.75 2.49
C GLY A 44 -9.46 11.48 3.76
N LEU A 45 -10.27 11.46 4.80
CA LEU A 45 -9.87 11.94 6.12
C LEU A 45 -10.32 10.95 7.18
N GLY A 46 -9.37 10.22 7.76
CA GLY A 46 -9.57 9.44 8.97
C GLY A 46 -9.23 10.27 10.20
N GLY A 47 -9.84 9.95 11.33
CA GLY A 47 -9.50 10.57 12.61
C GLY A 47 -9.62 9.59 13.76
N ALA A 48 -8.90 9.84 14.85
CA ALA A 48 -9.06 9.11 16.10
C ALA A 48 -8.81 10.06 17.28
N VAL A 49 -9.57 9.86 18.36
CA VAL A 49 -9.34 10.53 19.65
C VAL A 49 -9.11 9.47 20.71
N GLY A 50 -8.19 9.73 21.64
CA GLY A 50 -7.84 8.75 22.66
C GLY A 50 -6.95 9.34 23.74
N ALA A 51 -6.37 8.47 24.58
CA ALA A 51 -5.37 8.84 25.55
C ALA A 51 -4.18 7.89 25.42
N VAL A 52 -2.96 8.42 25.56
CA VAL A 52 -1.73 7.64 25.52
C VAL A 52 -0.90 7.94 26.76
N THR A 53 -0.43 6.90 27.43
CA THR A 53 0.43 7.04 28.61
C THR A 53 1.87 6.76 28.20
N MET A 54 2.73 7.77 28.29
CA MET A 54 4.15 7.66 27.97
C MET A 54 4.96 8.12 29.17
N ASN A 55 5.92 7.30 29.62
CA ASN A 55 6.82 7.62 30.74
C ASN A 55 6.10 8.05 32.04
N GLY A 56 4.91 7.51 32.30
CA GLY A 56 4.11 7.81 33.50
C GLY A 56 3.19 9.03 33.39
N SER A 57 3.24 9.77 32.28
CA SER A 57 2.34 10.90 31.99
C SER A 57 1.28 10.51 30.97
N THR A 58 0.01 10.84 31.23
CA THR A 58 -1.10 10.59 30.31
C THR A 58 -1.37 11.84 29.47
N TYR A 59 -1.37 11.65 28.16
CA TYR A 59 -1.66 12.68 27.18
C TYR A 59 -2.99 12.40 26.49
N SER A 60 -3.78 13.44 26.26
CA SER A 60 -4.94 13.34 25.36
C SER A 60 -4.45 13.40 23.92
N GLN A 61 -4.88 12.45 23.09
CA GLN A 61 -4.46 12.32 21.70
C GLN A 61 -5.61 12.67 20.76
N VAL A 62 -5.32 13.54 19.79
CA VAL A 62 -6.14 13.76 18.60
C VAL A 62 -5.29 13.44 17.39
N ARG A 63 -5.75 12.52 16.55
CA ARG A 63 -5.03 12.07 15.36
C ARG A 63 -5.88 12.27 14.13
N LEU A 64 -5.27 12.83 13.09
CA LEU A 64 -5.85 13.07 11.77
C LEU A 64 -5.01 12.31 10.75
N ARG A 65 -5.68 11.58 9.88
CA ARG A 65 -5.08 10.77 8.82
C ARG A 65 -5.67 11.18 7.47
N PRO A 66 -5.24 12.32 6.91
CA PRO A 66 -5.63 12.69 5.57
C PRO A 66 -4.95 11.76 4.56
N GLU A 67 -5.71 11.35 3.56
CA GLU A 67 -5.26 10.61 2.40
C GLU A 67 -5.48 11.46 1.15
N ILE A 68 -4.44 11.55 0.32
CA ILE A 68 -4.43 12.32 -0.91
C ILE A 68 -4.01 11.38 -2.04
N GLY A 69 -4.92 11.07 -2.95
CA GLY A 69 -4.66 10.41 -4.22
C GLY A 69 -4.48 11.42 -5.33
N ILE A 70 -3.45 11.29 -6.17
CA ILE A 70 -3.24 12.09 -7.38
C ILE A 70 -2.95 11.12 -8.53
N GLY A 71 -3.96 10.83 -9.34
CA GLY A 71 -3.88 9.75 -10.34
C GLY A 71 -3.56 8.42 -9.67
N LYS A 72 -2.52 7.72 -10.15
CA LYS A 72 -2.09 6.44 -9.57
C LYS A 72 -1.29 6.57 -8.27
N PHE A 73 -0.82 7.77 -7.92
CA PHE A 73 -0.10 7.99 -6.67
C PHE A 73 -1.08 8.21 -5.53
N GLY A 74 -0.76 7.67 -4.35
CA GLY A 74 -1.48 7.97 -3.13
C GLY A 74 -0.55 8.19 -1.96
N PHE A 75 -0.86 9.20 -1.16
CA PHE A 75 -0.10 9.61 0.00
C PHE A 75 -1.02 9.62 1.22
N GLY A 76 -0.69 8.80 2.22
CA GLY A 76 -1.32 8.85 3.52
C GLY A 76 -0.43 9.64 4.47
N LEU A 77 -1.01 10.58 5.21
CA LEU A 77 -0.35 11.24 6.33
C LEU A 77 -0.98 10.77 7.65
N ASP A 78 -0.23 10.92 8.71
CA ASP A 78 -0.62 10.58 10.06
C ASP A 78 -0.10 11.68 10.98
N ILE A 79 -1.02 12.58 11.32
CA ILE A 79 -0.78 13.77 12.12
C ILE A 79 -1.39 13.53 13.48
N ASP A 80 -0.55 13.43 14.50
CA ASP A 80 -0.97 13.33 15.88
C ASP A 80 -0.64 14.59 16.68
N LEU A 81 -1.61 14.99 17.49
CA LEU A 81 -1.54 16.10 18.43
C LEU A 81 -1.73 15.52 19.83
N LEU A 82 -0.70 15.64 20.65
CA LEU A 82 -0.69 15.21 22.03
C LEU A 82 -0.81 16.42 22.95
N PHE A 83 -1.84 16.41 23.78
CA PHE A 83 -2.11 17.44 24.79
C PHE A 83 -1.74 16.91 26.17
N ASP A 84 -0.93 17.67 26.91
CA ASP A 84 -0.62 17.36 28.31
C ASP A 84 -1.82 17.64 29.24
N ALA A 85 -1.64 17.37 30.54
CA ALA A 85 -2.68 17.62 31.55
C ALA A 85 -3.01 19.12 31.73
N ASP A 86 -2.10 20.01 31.33
CA ASP A 86 -2.25 21.46 31.40
C ASP A 86 -2.80 22.06 30.08
N GLY A 87 -3.07 21.21 29.07
CA GLY A 87 -3.61 21.58 27.77
C GLY A 87 -2.57 22.06 26.73
N ASN A 88 -1.27 21.95 27.01
CA ASN A 88 -0.23 22.31 26.06
C ASN A 88 0.02 21.19 25.04
N ILE A 89 0.31 21.60 23.80
CA ILE A 89 0.71 20.68 22.74
C ILE A 89 2.18 20.28 22.92
N ARG A 90 2.45 18.99 22.87
CA ARG A 90 3.81 18.45 22.86
C ARG A 90 4.53 18.86 21.57
N LYS A 91 5.48 19.81 21.68
CA LYS A 91 6.25 20.34 20.54
C LYS A 91 7.38 19.43 20.09
N GLU A 92 7.86 18.57 20.97
CA GLU A 92 8.98 17.64 20.71
C GLU A 92 8.75 16.76 19.46
N ASP A 93 7.50 16.46 19.13
CA ASP A 93 7.15 15.62 17.96
C ASP A 93 7.16 16.39 16.62
N TRP A 94 7.65 17.63 16.60
CA TRP A 94 7.62 18.57 15.47
C TRP A 94 8.93 19.33 15.23
N GLU A 95 10.01 19.04 15.97
CA GLU A 95 11.26 19.80 15.91
C GLU A 95 12.31 19.23 14.94
N ASP A 96 12.39 17.90 14.75
CA ASP A 96 13.36 17.27 13.84
C ASP A 96 12.73 16.95 12.47
N TRP A 97 13.50 17.07 11.38
CA TRP A 97 13.10 16.64 10.04
C TRP A 97 12.67 15.17 10.00
N ARG A 98 13.24 14.33 10.87
CA ARG A 98 12.87 12.91 11.01
C ARG A 98 11.43 12.75 11.51
N ASP A 99 10.94 13.66 12.34
CA ASP A 99 9.58 13.60 12.87
C ASP A 99 8.54 13.88 11.78
N TYR A 100 8.86 14.77 10.84
CA TYR A 100 8.04 15.00 9.65
C TYR A 100 7.97 13.76 8.76
N VAL A 101 9.09 13.05 8.57
CA VAL A 101 9.10 11.77 7.85
C VAL A 101 8.24 10.73 8.58
N ASN A 102 8.27 10.73 9.91
CA ASN A 102 7.40 9.90 10.74
C ASN A 102 5.91 10.29 10.64
N LYS A 103 5.53 11.46 10.10
CA LYS A 103 4.13 11.76 9.79
C LYS A 103 3.68 11.20 8.44
N ILE A 104 4.59 10.70 7.60
CA ILE A 104 4.22 9.97 6.39
C ILE A 104 3.71 8.59 6.83
N PHE A 105 2.44 8.32 6.54
CA PHE A 105 1.77 7.08 6.91
C PHE A 105 2.03 6.00 5.86
N TYR A 106 1.85 6.33 4.59
CA TYR A 106 2.32 5.51 3.47
C TYR A 106 2.45 6.32 2.18
N VAL A 107 3.18 5.73 1.24
CA VAL A 107 3.17 6.12 -0.17
C VAL A 107 2.76 4.90 -0.98
N ARG A 108 1.82 5.08 -1.92
CA ARG A 108 1.38 4.05 -2.87
C ARG A 108 1.53 4.55 -4.31
N TYR A 109 1.74 3.60 -5.21
CA TYR A 109 1.59 3.80 -6.64
C TYR A 109 0.81 2.62 -7.20
N GLY A 110 -0.21 2.95 -7.99
CA GLY A 110 -1.13 2.00 -8.59
C GLY A 110 -2.00 1.26 -7.59
N GLN A 111 -2.84 0.41 -8.13
CA GLN A 111 -3.70 -0.53 -7.44
C GLN A 111 -3.33 -1.96 -7.79
N LYS A 112 -3.90 -2.95 -7.09
CA LYS A 112 -3.54 -4.35 -7.35
C LYS A 112 -3.82 -4.79 -8.78
N GLN A 113 -4.86 -4.24 -9.42
CA GLN A 113 -5.16 -4.52 -10.83
C GLN A 113 -4.15 -3.88 -11.79
N ASP A 114 -3.37 -2.89 -11.35
CA ASP A 114 -2.40 -2.27 -12.23
C ASP A 114 -1.26 -3.26 -12.57
N PRO A 115 -0.70 -3.19 -13.79
CA PRO A 115 0.41 -4.05 -14.19
C PRO A 115 1.66 -3.90 -13.32
N PHE A 116 1.80 -2.77 -12.65
CA PHE A 116 2.79 -2.58 -11.61
C PHE A 116 2.20 -1.70 -10.53
N TYR A 117 2.36 -2.14 -9.29
CA TYR A 117 1.90 -1.41 -8.13
C TYR A 117 2.84 -1.62 -6.96
N PHE A 118 2.88 -0.65 -6.06
CA PHE A 118 3.57 -0.80 -4.78
C PHE A 118 2.94 0.06 -3.70
N LYS A 119 3.19 -0.29 -2.45
CA LYS A 119 2.91 0.55 -1.29
C LYS A 119 4.01 0.36 -0.27
N ALA A 120 4.46 1.44 0.35
CA ALA A 120 5.44 1.43 1.43
C ALA A 120 4.95 2.28 2.61
N GLY A 121 5.12 1.78 3.83
CA GLY A 121 4.69 2.43 5.07
C GLY A 121 3.81 1.53 5.94
N CYS A 122 2.77 2.12 6.52
CA CYS A 122 1.76 1.45 7.32
C CYS A 122 0.69 0.82 6.42
N ILE A 123 0.46 -0.47 6.60
CA ILE A 123 -0.42 -1.31 5.80
C ILE A 123 -1.49 -1.88 6.73
N PRO A 124 -2.70 -1.30 6.73
CA PRO A 124 -3.75 -1.67 7.69
C PRO A 124 -4.35 -3.04 7.39
N SER A 125 -4.40 -3.45 6.13
CA SER A 125 -4.87 -4.77 5.69
C SER A 125 -4.23 -5.09 4.35
N TYR A 126 -3.77 -6.33 4.18
CA TYR A 126 -3.29 -6.87 2.93
C TYR A 126 -3.56 -8.37 2.86
N THR A 127 -4.29 -8.78 1.83
CA THR A 127 -4.54 -10.19 1.50
C THR A 127 -3.70 -10.58 0.29
N LEU A 128 -3.03 -11.74 0.33
CA LEU A 128 -2.24 -12.26 -0.79
C LEU A 128 -3.06 -13.34 -1.50
N GLY A 129 -3.31 -13.16 -2.80
CA GLY A 129 -4.26 -14.00 -3.55
C GLY A 129 -5.61 -14.14 -2.86
N HIS A 130 -6.09 -15.37 -2.68
CA HIS A 130 -7.38 -15.66 -2.06
C HIS A 130 -7.36 -15.67 -0.53
N GLY A 131 -6.25 -15.29 0.12
CA GLY A 131 -6.15 -15.28 1.58
C GLY A 131 -5.95 -16.65 2.24
N LEU A 132 -5.58 -17.69 1.49
CA LEU A 132 -5.33 -19.02 2.08
C LEU A 132 -4.19 -19.03 3.11
N ILE A 133 -3.15 -18.22 2.88
CA ILE A 133 -1.95 -18.14 3.72
C ILE A 133 -1.82 -16.77 4.37
N PHE A 134 -2.32 -15.73 3.70
CA PHE A 134 -2.11 -14.34 4.09
C PHE A 134 -3.39 -13.57 3.85
N ASP A 135 -4.21 -13.44 4.89
CA ASP A 135 -5.53 -12.79 4.82
C ASP A 135 -5.63 -11.65 5.82
N HIS A 136 -6.14 -10.50 5.33
CA HIS A 136 -6.35 -9.28 6.10
C HIS A 136 -5.17 -8.91 7.01
N TYR A 137 -3.96 -9.23 6.57
CA TYR A 137 -2.79 -9.09 7.41
C TYR A 137 -2.44 -7.61 7.58
N SER A 138 -2.18 -7.22 8.81
CA SER A 138 -1.87 -5.85 9.16
C SER A 138 -0.48 -5.76 9.76
N ASN A 139 0.37 -4.87 9.24
CA ASN A 139 1.63 -4.56 9.91
C ASN A 139 1.46 -3.55 11.07
N MET A 140 0.23 -3.14 11.33
CA MET A 140 -0.11 -2.08 12.27
C MET A 140 -0.71 -2.57 13.59
N LEU A 141 -0.70 -3.88 13.89
CA LEU A 141 -1.34 -4.41 15.10
C LEU A 141 -0.82 -3.81 16.42
N ARG A 142 0.44 -3.36 16.43
CA ARG A 142 1.09 -2.72 17.60
C ARG A 142 1.08 -1.20 17.53
N TYR A 143 0.40 -0.63 16.55
CA TYR A 143 0.27 0.81 16.42
C TYR A 143 -0.76 1.31 17.45
N PRO A 144 -0.52 2.45 18.13
CA PRO A 144 0.52 3.44 17.87
C PRO A 144 1.88 3.22 18.54
N ASP A 145 2.00 2.27 19.47
CA ASP A 145 3.21 2.06 20.26
C ASP A 145 4.45 1.71 19.42
N VAL A 146 4.25 0.94 18.34
CA VAL A 146 5.28 0.63 17.34
C VAL A 146 4.76 0.93 15.95
N LYS A 147 5.39 1.90 15.28
CA LYS A 147 5.15 2.20 13.88
C LYS A 147 6.04 1.35 12.97
N ASN A 148 5.49 0.28 12.44
CA ASN A 148 6.18 -0.55 11.45
C ASN A 148 6.15 0.10 10.06
N VAL A 149 7.27 -0.03 9.34
CA VAL A 149 7.42 0.43 7.95
C VAL A 149 7.58 -0.79 7.06
N GLY A 150 6.46 -1.29 6.54
CA GLY A 150 6.41 -2.42 5.61
C GLY A 150 6.35 -1.97 4.16
N ALA A 151 6.34 -2.95 3.25
CA ALA A 151 6.09 -2.68 1.84
C ALA A 151 5.48 -3.89 1.14
N TYR A 152 4.73 -3.62 0.07
CA TYR A 152 4.42 -4.63 -0.93
C TYR A 152 4.66 -4.09 -2.33
N VAL A 153 4.94 -5.00 -3.25
CA VAL A 153 5.10 -4.74 -4.67
C VAL A 153 4.45 -5.86 -5.46
N GLY A 154 3.82 -5.51 -6.57
CA GLY A 154 3.29 -6.48 -7.51
C GLY A 154 3.53 -6.08 -8.94
N VAL A 155 3.66 -7.10 -9.79
CA VAL A 155 3.78 -6.98 -11.25
C VAL A 155 2.82 -7.96 -11.86
N ASN A 156 1.90 -7.47 -12.68
CA ASN A 156 0.97 -8.28 -13.45
C ASN A 156 1.27 -8.06 -14.93
N SER A 157 1.71 -9.09 -15.64
CA SER A 157 2.03 -8.99 -17.06
C SER A 157 0.78 -9.22 -17.91
N PRO A 158 0.22 -8.19 -18.58
CA PRO A 158 -0.98 -8.37 -19.41
C PRO A 158 -0.72 -9.23 -20.66
N ILE A 159 0.55 -9.41 -21.03
CA ILE A 159 0.97 -10.10 -22.27
C ILE A 159 1.19 -11.60 -22.06
N SER A 160 1.55 -12.01 -20.84
CA SER A 160 1.79 -13.42 -20.50
C SER A 160 0.73 -14.02 -19.58
N GLY A 161 -0.14 -13.19 -19.00
CA GLY A 161 -1.09 -13.60 -17.98
C GLY A 161 -0.42 -14.04 -16.67
N ILE A 162 0.91 -13.85 -16.52
CA ILE A 162 1.67 -14.19 -15.31
C ILE A 162 1.82 -12.94 -14.46
N GLY A 163 1.69 -13.10 -13.15
CA GLY A 163 1.96 -12.05 -12.18
C GLY A 163 2.72 -12.54 -10.96
N PHE A 164 3.30 -11.57 -10.26
CA PHE A 164 4.09 -11.76 -9.07
C PHE A 164 3.73 -10.70 -8.04
N GLU A 165 3.62 -11.10 -6.79
CA GLU A 165 3.36 -10.21 -5.66
C GLU A 165 4.31 -10.56 -4.52
N ALA A 166 4.84 -9.56 -3.84
CA ALA A 166 5.67 -9.72 -2.65
C ALA A 166 5.29 -8.70 -1.58
N PHE A 167 5.43 -9.12 -0.33
CA PHE A 167 5.10 -8.36 0.86
C PHE A 167 6.19 -8.53 1.92
N THR A 168 6.51 -7.45 2.63
CA THR A 168 7.31 -7.44 3.86
C THR A 168 6.60 -6.65 4.95
N HIS A 169 6.55 -7.22 6.15
CA HIS A 169 5.97 -6.57 7.33
C HIS A 169 6.77 -5.33 7.75
N ASN A 170 8.10 -5.42 7.67
CA ASN A 170 9.01 -4.35 8.06
C ASN A 170 10.26 -4.42 7.17
N ILE A 171 10.56 -3.36 6.41
CA ILE A 171 11.67 -3.33 5.44
C ILE A 171 13.03 -3.48 6.13
N HIS A 172 13.16 -3.01 7.38
CA HIS A 172 14.42 -3.05 8.12
C HIS A 172 14.65 -4.40 8.80
N ARG A 173 13.61 -4.96 9.45
CA ARG A 173 13.73 -6.20 10.21
C ARG A 173 13.40 -7.46 9.40
N ASN A 174 12.57 -7.34 8.37
CA ASN A 174 12.11 -8.41 7.47
C ASN A 174 11.64 -9.68 8.20
N GLU A 175 10.89 -9.51 9.30
CA GLU A 175 10.45 -10.62 10.17
C GLU A 175 9.42 -11.52 9.48
N ILE A 176 8.55 -10.92 8.67
CA ILE A 176 7.50 -11.64 7.93
C ILE A 176 7.58 -11.21 6.47
N LEU A 177 7.80 -12.19 5.61
CA LEU A 177 7.85 -12.06 4.16
C LEU A 177 6.80 -12.98 3.56
N ALA A 178 6.08 -12.49 2.55
CA ALA A 178 5.16 -13.30 1.77
C ALA A 178 5.36 -13.01 0.29
N ALA A 179 5.23 -14.03 -0.55
CA ALA A 179 5.32 -13.88 -1.99
C ALA A 179 4.38 -14.84 -2.70
N ARG A 180 3.88 -14.42 -3.86
CA ARG A 180 2.97 -15.19 -4.70
C ARG A 180 3.39 -15.04 -6.14
N VAL A 181 3.40 -16.15 -6.86
CA VAL A 181 3.41 -16.18 -8.33
C VAL A 181 2.05 -16.71 -8.76
N HIS A 182 1.43 -16.08 -9.76
CA HIS A 182 0.16 -16.52 -10.32
C HIS A 182 0.23 -16.45 -11.85
N GLY A 183 -0.67 -17.18 -12.52
CA GLY A 183 -0.73 -17.21 -13.97
C GLY A 183 -2.11 -17.60 -14.47
N ASN A 184 -2.57 -16.96 -15.55
CA ASN A 184 -3.80 -17.30 -16.25
C ASN A 184 -3.51 -17.83 -17.67
N PRO A 185 -3.01 -19.08 -17.81
CA PRO A 185 -2.66 -19.63 -19.11
C PRO A 185 -3.89 -19.84 -20.03
N LEU A 186 -5.10 -19.91 -19.44
CA LEU A 186 -6.33 -20.19 -20.15
C LEU A 186 -6.93 -18.95 -20.83
N GLN A 187 -6.53 -17.73 -20.45
CA GLN A 187 -6.98 -16.50 -21.12
C GLN A 187 -6.58 -16.44 -22.60
N TYR A 188 -5.50 -17.12 -22.99
CA TYR A 188 -5.06 -17.24 -24.39
C TYR A 188 -5.65 -18.45 -25.12
N SER A 189 -6.36 -19.33 -24.40
CA SER A 189 -7.02 -20.47 -25.00
C SER A 189 -8.39 -20.04 -25.53
N TYR A 190 -8.73 -20.45 -26.76
CA TYR A 190 -10.03 -20.19 -27.41
C TYR A 190 -11.18 -21.03 -26.80
N ILE A 191 -11.11 -21.28 -25.48
CA ILE A 191 -12.06 -22.11 -24.74
C ILE A 191 -13.15 -21.16 -24.20
N PRO A 192 -14.40 -21.23 -24.70
CA PRO A 192 -15.43 -20.21 -24.49
C PRO A 192 -16.08 -20.16 -23.10
N PHE A 193 -15.52 -20.84 -22.08
CA PHE A 193 -16.16 -20.97 -20.77
C PHE A 193 -15.97 -19.75 -19.83
N LEU A 194 -15.30 -18.67 -20.26
CA LEU A 194 -15.01 -17.50 -19.41
C LEU A 194 -15.30 -16.13 -20.08
N GLU A 195 -16.06 -16.10 -21.18
CA GLU A 195 -16.39 -14.83 -21.85
C GLU A 195 -17.42 -13.97 -21.09
N ASN A 196 -18.05 -14.50 -20.03
CA ASN A 196 -19.15 -13.83 -19.31
C ASN A 196 -19.13 -14.12 -17.78
N PHE A 197 -18.06 -13.77 -17.08
CA PHE A 197 -18.06 -13.66 -15.62
C PHE A 197 -17.18 -12.51 -15.15
#